data_AF-A0A2N9LNF2-F1
#
_entry.id   AF-A0A2N9LNF2-F1
#
_cell.length_a   1.000
_cell.length_b   1.000
_cell.length_c   1.000
_cell.angle_alpha   90.00
_cell.angle_beta   90.00
_cell.angle_gamma   90.00
#
_symmetry.space_group_name_H-M   'P 1'
#
loop_
_entity.id
_entity.type
_entity.pdbx_description
1 polymer ?
#
loop_
_entity_poly.entity_id
_entity_poly.type
_entity_poly.pdbx_seq_one_letter_code
_entity_poly.pdbx_strand_id
1 'polypeptide(L)'
;MLCGPFNGSIWHALWVLLPLFSVVGLLEYFILHKAPHYFFDPKHNEDPRLQEAGDYEPHSARYQGLAKLAITLSAAAIAFLVNALASDKPTPSAFSLRVQAVAPIVIGFFGSCISMLVAFMVLQSMWYETYCHSPDHSTYTRWKYALSTSLGLTGLLSFVIGFIWLGDNLFN
;
A
#
# COMPACT_ATOMS: atom_id res chain seq x y z
N MET A 1 -5.46 -28.56 -7.40
CA MET A 1 -6.89 -28.38 -6.99
C MET A 1 -7.06 -27.90 -5.53
N LEU A 2 -6.08 -27.22 -4.92
CA LEU A 2 -6.20 -26.70 -3.53
C LEU A 2 -6.57 -25.20 -3.43
N CYS A 3 -6.63 -24.46 -4.55
CA CYS A 3 -6.90 -23.01 -4.56
C CYS A 3 -8.37 -22.61 -4.65
N GLY A 4 -9.29 -23.57 -4.86
CA GLY A 4 -10.73 -23.31 -4.98
C GLY A 4 -11.38 -22.59 -3.78
N PRO A 5 -11.15 -23.01 -2.52
CA PRO A 5 -11.76 -22.36 -1.37
C PRO A 5 -11.08 -21.03 -1.00
N PHE A 6 -9.79 -20.86 -1.32
CA PHE A 6 -9.02 -19.67 -0.95
C PHE A 6 -9.39 -18.45 -1.80
N ASN A 7 -9.72 -18.63 -3.08
CA ASN A 7 -10.13 -17.50 -3.93
C ASN A 7 -11.57 -17.02 -3.69
N GLY A 8 -12.39 -17.81 -2.98
CA GLY A 8 -13.82 -17.56 -2.80
C GLY A 8 -14.19 -16.45 -1.81
N SER A 9 -13.22 -15.81 -1.15
CA SER A 9 -13.51 -14.79 -0.14
C SER A 9 -12.50 -13.65 -0.15
N ILE A 10 -13.03 -12.43 -0.10
CA ILE A 10 -12.26 -11.18 0.07
C ILE A 10 -11.45 -11.22 1.38
N TRP A 11 -11.96 -11.90 2.41
CA TRP A 11 -11.35 -11.98 3.73
C TRP A 11 -10.00 -12.71 3.73
N HIS A 12 -9.76 -13.62 2.78
CA HIS A 12 -8.48 -14.30 2.67
C HIS A 12 -7.34 -13.35 2.28
N ALA A 13 -7.64 -12.23 1.59
CA ALA A 13 -6.65 -11.19 1.36
C ALA A 13 -6.16 -10.59 2.69
N LEU A 14 -7.04 -10.38 3.68
CA LEU A 14 -6.63 -9.86 4.99
C LEU A 14 -5.71 -10.83 5.74
N TRP A 15 -5.92 -12.14 5.59
CA TRP A 15 -5.08 -13.15 6.24
C TRP A 15 -3.64 -13.13 5.71
N VAL A 16 -3.44 -12.72 4.46
CA VAL A 16 -2.12 -12.52 3.85
C VAL A 16 -1.55 -11.16 4.24
N LEU A 17 -2.38 -10.12 4.24
CA LEU A 17 -1.93 -8.74 4.41
C LEU A 17 -1.64 -8.35 5.85
N LEU A 18 -2.39 -8.87 6.84
CA LEU A 18 -2.12 -8.59 8.26
C LEU A 18 -0.74 -9.06 8.72
N PRO A 19 -0.30 -10.31 8.47
CA PRO A 19 1.05 -10.72 8.81
C PRO A 19 2.10 -10.00 7.95
N LEU A 20 1.82 -9.72 6.67
CA LEU A 20 2.73 -8.94 5.82
C LEU A 20 2.98 -7.54 6.40
N PHE A 21 1.91 -6.83 6.76
CA PHE A 21 1.98 -5.51 7.40
C PHE A 21 2.76 -5.58 8.71
N SER A 22 2.49 -6.61 9.53
CA SER A 22 3.17 -6.80 10.82
C SER A 22 4.66 -7.08 10.66
N VAL A 23 5.04 -7.91 9.69
CA VAL A 23 6.44 -8.24 9.40
C VAL A 23 7.18 -7.03 8.85
N VAL A 24 6.59 -6.30 7.90
CA VAL A 24 7.18 -5.07 7.34
C VAL A 24 7.34 -4.02 8.44
N GLY A 25 6.30 -3.79 9.26
CA GLY A 25 6.36 -2.83 10.36
C GLY A 25 7.40 -3.21 11.43
N LEU A 26 7.52 -4.49 11.80
CA LEU A 26 8.54 -4.95 12.73
C LEU A 26 9.95 -4.83 12.14
N LEU A 27 10.15 -5.22 10.88
CA LEU A 27 11.43 -5.07 10.19
C LEU A 27 11.88 -3.62 10.19
N GLU A 28 11.00 -2.69 9.83
CA GLU A 28 11.33 -1.27 9.85
C GLU A 28 11.62 -0.75 11.26
N TYR A 29 10.80 -1.14 12.23
CA TYR A 29 10.98 -0.72 13.62
C TYR A 29 12.34 -1.18 14.19
N PHE A 30 12.76 -2.42 13.88
CA PHE A 30 14.01 -2.97 14.39
C PHE A 30 15.24 -2.53 13.58
N ILE A 31 15.15 -2.49 12.24
CA ILE A 31 16.29 -2.18 11.36
C ILE A 31 16.62 -0.68 11.38
N LEU A 32 15.63 0.20 11.50
CA LEU A 32 15.81 1.65 11.42
C LEU A 32 16.11 2.23 12.82
N HIS A 33 17.16 1.70 13.46
CA HIS A 33 17.68 2.15 14.75
C HIS A 33 18.54 3.43 14.63
N LYS A 34 18.12 4.43 13.84
CA LYS A 34 18.97 5.62 13.57
C LYS A 34 18.92 6.69 14.68
N ALA A 35 17.75 7.15 15.14
CA ALA A 35 17.64 8.23 16.16
C ALA A 35 16.21 8.31 16.76
N PRO A 36 15.99 8.75 18.02
CA PRO A 36 14.67 8.79 18.67
C PRO A 36 13.63 9.65 17.94
N HIS A 37 14.11 10.63 17.16
CA HIS A 37 13.33 11.47 16.28
C HIS A 37 13.81 11.29 14.84
N TYR A 38 12.87 11.39 13.90
CA TYR A 38 13.16 11.46 12.48
C TYR A 38 12.80 12.86 12.02
N PHE A 39 13.70 13.52 11.31
CA PHE A 39 13.36 14.81 10.69
C PHE A 39 12.71 14.55 9.34
N PHE A 40 11.58 15.20 9.09
CA PHE A 40 10.97 15.17 7.77
C PHE A 40 11.84 15.92 6.77
N ASP A 41 12.38 17.08 7.15
CA ASP A 41 13.18 17.95 6.30
C ASP A 41 14.68 17.93 6.69
N PRO A 42 15.58 17.58 5.74
CA PRO A 42 17.02 17.66 5.89
C PRO A 42 17.58 18.99 6.41
N LYS A 43 16.91 20.11 6.15
CA LYS A 43 17.35 21.44 6.61
C LYS A 43 17.44 21.58 8.13
N HIS A 44 16.70 20.76 8.87
CA HIS A 44 16.63 20.81 10.33
C HIS A 44 17.50 19.72 11.00
N ASN A 45 18.30 18.98 10.22
CA ASN A 45 19.24 18.01 10.76
C ASN A 45 20.45 18.71 11.37
N GLU A 46 20.85 18.30 12.58
CA GLU A 46 22.08 18.76 13.24
C GLU A 46 23.34 18.21 12.57
N ASP A 47 23.26 17.04 11.92
CA ASP A 47 24.39 16.44 11.20
C ASP A 47 24.49 17.04 9.78
N PRO A 48 25.58 17.76 9.45
CA PRO A 48 25.77 18.37 8.14
C PRO A 48 25.77 17.36 6.98
N ARG A 49 26.08 16.07 7.23
CA ARG A 49 25.99 15.01 6.21
C ARG A 49 24.55 14.67 5.82
N LEU A 50 23.62 14.88 6.75
CA LEU A 50 22.20 14.62 6.54
C LEU A 50 21.46 15.84 6.00
N GLN A 51 22.10 17.02 5.97
CA GLN A 51 21.56 18.24 5.35
C GLN A 51 21.63 18.19 3.81
N GLU A 52 22.56 17.42 3.24
CA GLU A 52 22.71 17.23 1.79
C GLU A 52 21.65 16.30 1.16
N ALA A 53 20.77 15.69 1.96
CA ALA A 53 19.76 14.74 1.49
C ALA A 53 18.61 15.37 0.67
N GLY A 54 18.62 16.70 0.48
CA GLY A 54 17.67 17.44 -0.36
C GLY A 54 16.31 17.71 0.30
N ASP A 55 15.43 18.47 -0.36
CA ASP A 55 14.16 18.86 0.26
C ASP A 55 13.17 17.67 0.35
N TYR A 56 12.41 17.63 1.44
CA TYR A 56 11.38 16.61 1.68
C TYR A 56 10.21 16.72 0.70
N GLU A 57 9.72 17.92 0.45
CA GLU A 57 8.56 18.20 -0.40
C GLU A 57 8.66 17.62 -1.82
N PRO A 58 9.79 17.72 -2.55
CA PRO A 58 9.90 17.07 -3.86
C PRO A 58 9.91 15.54 -3.78
N HIS A 59 10.42 14.94 -2.70
CA HIS A 59 10.41 13.50 -2.51
C HIS A 59 9.03 12.98 -2.11
N SER A 60 8.36 13.68 -1.19
CA SER A 60 7.00 13.35 -0.78
C SER A 60 6.01 13.48 -1.93
N ALA A 61 6.15 14.51 -2.78
CA ALA A 61 5.35 14.66 -4.00
C ALA A 61 5.48 13.46 -4.95
N ARG A 62 6.70 12.91 -5.10
CA ARG A 62 6.93 11.70 -5.91
C ARG A 62 6.25 10.46 -5.30
N TYR A 63 6.38 10.25 -3.99
CA TYR A 63 5.73 9.13 -3.30
C TYR A 63 4.20 9.22 -3.37
N GLN A 64 3.63 10.42 -3.18
CA GLN A 64 2.20 10.65 -3.36
C GLN A 64 1.76 10.44 -4.81
N GLY A 65 2.59 10.82 -5.79
CA GLY A 65 2.35 10.56 -7.21
C GLY A 65 2.26 9.07 -7.52
N LEU A 66 3.21 8.27 -6.99
CA LEU A 66 3.19 6.82 -7.13
C LEU A 66 1.98 6.18 -6.44
N ALA A 67 1.64 6.65 -5.23
CA ALA A 67 0.48 6.18 -4.49
C ALA A 67 -0.83 6.46 -5.26
N LYS A 68 -0.99 7.66 -5.81
CA LYS A 68 -2.14 8.02 -6.67
C LYS A 68 -2.24 7.11 -7.88
N LEU A 69 -1.12 6.86 -8.56
CA LEU A 69 -1.09 5.94 -9.70
C LEU A 69 -1.57 4.53 -9.31
N ALA A 70 -1.01 3.95 -8.24
CA ALA A 70 -1.40 2.64 -7.76
C ALA A 70 -2.88 2.58 -7.34
N ILE A 71 -3.40 3.61 -6.68
CA ILE A 71 -4.81 3.75 -6.33
C ILE A 71 -5.69 3.76 -7.59
N THR A 72 -5.36 4.58 -8.59
CA THR A 72 -6.15 4.69 -9.83
C THR A 72 -6.17 3.39 -10.61
N LEU A 73 -5.02 2.72 -10.76
CA LEU A 73 -4.95 1.42 -11.43
C LEU A 73 -5.73 0.35 -10.66
N SER A 74 -5.62 0.33 -9.33
CA SER A 74 -6.38 -0.60 -8.48
C SER A 74 -7.89 -0.37 -8.61
N ALA A 75 -8.34 0.88 -8.60
CA ALA A 75 -9.75 1.23 -8.73
C ALA A 75 -10.31 0.83 -10.11
N ALA A 76 -9.55 1.09 -11.18
CA ALA A 76 -9.91 0.66 -12.52
C ALA A 76 -9.99 -0.87 -12.65
N ALA A 77 -9.03 -1.58 -12.04
CA ALA A 77 -9.03 -3.05 -12.02
C ALA A 77 -10.24 -3.61 -11.24
N ILE A 78 -10.58 -3.03 -10.08
CA ILE A 78 -11.79 -3.40 -9.33
C ILE A 78 -13.03 -3.17 -10.17
N ALA A 79 -13.18 -2.00 -10.80
CA ALA A 79 -14.34 -1.70 -11.64
C ALA A 79 -14.49 -2.71 -12.79
N PHE A 80 -13.37 -3.08 -13.43
CA PHE A 80 -13.34 -4.13 -14.44
C PHE A 80 -13.79 -5.49 -13.89
N LEU A 81 -13.26 -5.91 -12.74
CA LEU A 81 -13.61 -7.20 -12.12
C LEU A 81 -15.07 -7.25 -11.67
N VAL A 82 -15.59 -6.17 -11.09
CA VAL A 82 -17.00 -6.06 -10.70
C VAL A 82 -17.91 -6.14 -11.93
N ASN A 83 -17.56 -5.46 -13.02
CA ASN A 83 -18.31 -5.55 -14.27
C ASN A 83 -18.26 -6.97 -14.87
N ALA A 84 -17.12 -7.67 -14.75
CA ALA A 84 -17.00 -9.07 -15.17
C ALA A 84 -17.83 -10.03 -14.31
N LEU A 85 -17.96 -9.76 -13.00
CA LEU A 85 -18.82 -10.51 -12.08
C LEU A 85 -20.31 -10.27 -12.36
N ALA A 86 -20.70 -9.04 -12.73
CA ALA A 86 -22.07 -8.67 -13.01
C ALA A 86 -22.56 -9.05 -14.42
N SER A 87 -21.70 -9.63 -15.26
CA SER A 87 -22.05 -9.97 -16.64
C SER A 87 -22.82 -11.30 -16.71
N ASP A 88 -24.14 -11.23 -16.88
CA ASP A 88 -25.04 -12.38 -17.08
C ASP A 88 -24.99 -12.90 -18.52
N LYS A 89 -23.82 -13.33 -19.00
CA LYS A 89 -23.74 -13.99 -20.31
C LYS A 89 -24.30 -15.41 -20.22
N PRO A 90 -25.25 -15.81 -21.10
CA PRO A 90 -25.93 -17.11 -21.03
C PRO A 90 -25.01 -18.32 -21.28
N THR A 91 -23.83 -18.11 -21.86
CA THR A 91 -22.75 -19.11 -21.95
C THR A 91 -21.44 -18.45 -21.54
N PRO A 92 -21.05 -18.53 -20.26
CA PRO A 92 -19.79 -17.93 -19.82
C PRO A 92 -18.63 -18.69 -20.46
N SER A 93 -17.71 -17.95 -21.09
CA SER A 93 -16.48 -18.54 -21.62
C SER A 93 -15.64 -19.11 -20.48
N ALA A 94 -14.78 -20.10 -20.77
CA ALA A 94 -13.87 -20.66 -19.77
C ALA A 94 -12.99 -19.59 -19.10
N PHE A 95 -12.64 -18.53 -19.84
CA PHE A 95 -11.96 -17.35 -19.33
C PHE A 95 -12.82 -16.57 -18.31
N SER A 96 -14.10 -16.33 -18.61
CA SER A 96 -15.01 -15.62 -17.71
C SER A 96 -15.19 -16.37 -16.38
N LEU A 97 -15.29 -17.70 -16.42
CA LEU A 97 -15.40 -18.52 -15.20
C LEU A 97 -14.14 -18.43 -14.32
N ARG A 98 -12.95 -18.41 -14.94
CA ARG A 98 -11.68 -18.23 -14.21
C ARG A 98 -11.60 -16.85 -13.55
N VAL A 99 -11.99 -15.79 -14.27
CA VAL A 99 -12.05 -14.43 -13.72
C VAL A 99 -13.00 -14.37 -12.54
N GLN A 100 -14.21 -14.92 -12.67
CA GLN A 100 -15.21 -14.89 -11.60
C GLN A 100 -14.75 -15.65 -10.35
N ALA A 101 -14.03 -16.77 -10.52
CA ALA A 101 -13.50 -17.53 -9.39
C ALA A 101 -12.40 -16.78 -8.61
N VAL A 102 -11.63 -15.92 -9.28
CA VAL A 102 -10.44 -15.25 -8.71
C VAL A 102 -10.74 -13.80 -8.31
N ALA A 103 -11.78 -13.18 -8.88
CA ALA A 103 -12.13 -11.79 -8.65
C ALA A 103 -12.31 -11.42 -7.16
N PRO A 104 -12.94 -12.23 -6.28
CA PRO A 104 -13.14 -11.81 -4.89
C PRO A 104 -11.84 -11.55 -4.14
N ILE A 105 -10.86 -12.46 -4.22
CA ILE A 105 -9.59 -12.28 -3.52
C ILE A 105 -8.77 -11.11 -4.11
N VAL A 106 -8.79 -10.95 -5.44
CA VAL A 106 -8.07 -9.87 -6.12
C VAL A 106 -8.69 -8.50 -5.81
N ILE A 107 -10.02 -8.41 -5.74
CA ILE A 107 -10.73 -7.22 -5.25
C ILE A 107 -10.30 -6.90 -3.81
N GLY A 108 -10.11 -7.92 -2.97
CA GLY A 108 -9.56 -7.75 -1.62
C GLY A 108 -8.18 -7.10 -1.61
N PHE A 109 -7.23 -7.63 -2.39
CA PHE A 109 -5.88 -7.07 -2.51
C PHE A 109 -5.87 -5.63 -3.03
N PHE A 110 -6.66 -5.32 -4.05
CA PHE A 110 -6.76 -3.96 -4.57
C PHE A 110 -7.46 -3.01 -3.60
N GLY A 111 -8.51 -3.47 -2.90
CA GLY A 111 -9.21 -2.69 -1.88
C GLY A 111 -8.32 -2.36 -0.69
N SER A 112 -7.51 -3.32 -0.24
CA SER A 112 -6.51 -3.09 0.80
C SER A 112 -5.38 -2.17 0.33
N CYS A 113 -4.91 -2.29 -0.92
CA CYS A 113 -3.96 -1.35 -1.51
C CYS A 113 -4.48 0.09 -1.43
N ILE A 114 -5.71 0.33 -1.91
CA ILE A 114 -6.32 1.66 -1.90
C ILE A 114 -6.42 2.19 -0.47
N SER A 115 -6.97 1.40 0.44
CA SER A 115 -7.16 1.79 1.84
C SER A 115 -5.83 2.19 2.52
N MET A 116 -4.79 1.37 2.36
CA MET A 116 -3.47 1.60 2.98
C MET A 116 -2.75 2.81 2.37
N LEU A 117 -2.81 2.99 1.05
CA LEU A 117 -2.17 4.12 0.38
C LEU A 117 -2.89 5.46 0.66
N VAL A 118 -4.21 5.45 0.77
CA VAL A 118 -4.97 6.63 1.20
C VAL A 118 -4.62 6.98 2.64
N ALA A 119 -4.60 6.00 3.55
CA ALA A 119 -4.18 6.21 4.93
C ALA A 119 -2.75 6.76 5.03
N PHE A 120 -1.82 6.21 4.24
CA PHE A 120 -0.45 6.70 4.12
C PHE A 120 -0.41 8.18 3.72
N MET A 121 -1.12 8.57 2.65
CA MET A 121 -1.14 9.96 2.17
C MET A 121 -1.72 10.93 3.21
N VAL A 122 -2.82 10.56 3.86
CA VAL A 122 -3.47 11.38 4.89
C VAL A 122 -2.57 11.55 6.11
N LEU A 123 -2.02 10.46 6.64
CA LEU A 123 -1.14 10.51 7.81
C LEU A 123 0.16 11.28 7.53
N GLN A 124 0.75 11.09 6.34
CA GLN A 124 1.94 11.82 5.93
C GLN A 124 1.66 13.33 5.87
N SER A 125 0.48 13.73 5.37
CA SER A 125 0.09 15.15 5.28
C SER A 125 -0.15 15.75 6.66
N MET A 126 -0.90 15.05 7.52
CA MET A 126 -1.16 15.49 8.90
C MET A 126 0.11 15.62 9.74
N TRP A 127 1.00 14.63 9.67
CA TRP A 127 2.24 14.65 10.45
C TRP A 127 3.21 15.71 9.94
N TYR A 128 3.25 15.95 8.63
CA TYR A 128 4.04 17.04 8.06
C TYR A 128 3.51 18.40 8.50
N GLU A 129 2.21 18.62 8.46
CA GLU A 129 1.60 19.87 8.96
C GLU A 129 1.91 20.10 10.44
N THR A 130 1.80 19.05 11.26
CA THR A 130 2.14 19.13 12.69
C THR A 130 3.63 19.43 12.89
N TYR A 131 4.50 18.85 12.07
CA TYR A 131 5.95 19.08 12.10
C TYR A 131 6.29 20.53 11.77
N CYS A 132 5.70 21.12 10.73
CA CYS A 132 5.95 22.50 10.31
C CYS A 132 5.46 23.55 11.32
N HIS A 133 4.41 23.24 12.09
CA HIS A 133 3.88 24.14 13.11
C HIS A 133 4.50 23.90 14.51
N SER A 134 5.41 22.94 14.63
CA SER A 134 6.12 22.69 15.89
C SER A 134 7.31 23.65 16.03
N PRO A 135 7.51 24.29 17.20
CA PRO A 135 8.67 25.17 17.41
C PRO A 135 10.00 24.42 17.26
N ASP A 136 10.05 23.17 17.71
CA ASP A 136 11.29 22.40 17.85
C ASP A 136 11.45 21.33 16.76
N HIS A 137 10.48 21.21 15.84
CA HIS A 137 10.48 20.22 14.74
C HIS A 137 10.72 18.76 15.20
N SER A 138 10.47 18.43 16.47
CA SER A 138 10.77 17.13 17.09
C SER A 138 9.57 16.17 17.10
N THR A 139 8.44 16.59 16.52
CA THR A 139 7.14 15.90 16.65
C THR A 139 7.05 14.59 15.86
N TYR A 140 7.98 14.35 14.93
CA TYR A 140 8.02 13.13 14.13
C TYR A 140 8.92 12.07 14.78
N THR A 141 8.27 11.07 15.35
CA THR A 141 8.88 10.02 16.17
C THR A 141 9.07 8.74 15.36
N ARG A 142 9.94 7.84 15.84
CA ARG A 142 10.21 6.53 15.22
C ARG A 142 8.95 5.74 14.85
N TRP A 143 7.98 5.68 15.75
CA TRP A 143 6.78 4.89 15.53
C TRP A 143 5.91 5.48 14.40
N LYS A 144 5.87 6.81 14.24
CA LYS A 144 5.14 7.46 13.13
C LYS A 144 5.81 7.15 11.81
N TYR A 145 7.15 7.16 11.79
CA TYR A 145 7.93 6.79 10.61
C TYR A 145 7.72 5.32 10.20
N ALA A 146 7.82 4.39 11.14
CA ALA A 146 7.54 2.97 10.88
C ALA A 146 6.09 2.74 10.43
N LEU A 147 5.12 3.43 11.02
CA LEU A 147 3.73 3.34 10.59
C LEU A 147 3.51 3.89 9.17
N SER A 148 4.10 5.04 8.82
CA SER A 148 4.00 5.60 7.46
C SER A 148 4.56 4.65 6.42
N THR A 149 5.78 4.16 6.67
CA THR A 149 6.54 3.42 5.68
C THR A 149 5.95 2.02 5.51
N SER A 150 5.55 1.35 6.60
CA SER A 150 4.78 0.10 6.54
C SER A 150 3.45 0.23 5.79
N LEU A 151 2.69 1.32 5.95
CA LEU A 151 1.46 1.56 5.17
C LEU A 151 1.76 1.71 3.68
N GLY A 152 2.77 2.50 3.32
CA GLY A 152 3.18 2.71 1.95
C GLY A 152 3.65 1.42 1.26
N LEU A 153 4.58 0.69 1.90
CA LEU A 153 5.13 -0.55 1.38
C LEU A 153 4.07 -1.67 1.31
N THR A 154 3.28 -1.84 2.36
CA THR A 154 2.23 -2.88 2.37
C THR A 154 1.17 -2.59 1.32
N GLY A 155 0.78 -1.32 1.14
CA GLY A 155 -0.12 -0.92 0.07
C GLY A 155 0.43 -1.27 -1.32
N LEU A 156 1.71 -0.96 -1.56
CA LEU A 156 2.37 -1.27 -2.83
C LEU A 156 2.58 -2.78 -3.05
N LEU A 157 2.91 -3.53 -2.01
CA LEU A 157 3.00 -4.99 -2.09
C LEU A 157 1.63 -5.62 -2.37
N SER A 158 0.56 -5.11 -1.75
CA SER A 158 -0.81 -5.56 -2.01
C SER A 158 -1.20 -5.33 -3.48
N PHE A 159 -0.79 -4.21 -4.07
CA PHE A 159 -0.95 -3.94 -5.50
C PHE A 159 -0.26 -4.99 -6.37
N VAL A 160 1.03 -5.24 -6.12
CA VAL A 160 1.84 -6.18 -6.91
C VAL A 160 1.32 -7.60 -6.78
N ILE A 161 1.03 -8.05 -5.55
CA ILE A 161 0.48 -9.38 -5.28
C ILE A 161 -0.87 -9.55 -5.99
N GLY A 162 -1.74 -8.54 -5.97
CA GLY A 162 -3.02 -8.57 -6.68
C GLY A 162 -2.87 -8.83 -8.18
N PHE A 163 -1.91 -8.18 -8.85
CA PHE A 163 -1.64 -8.39 -10.27
C PHE A 163 -1.00 -9.75 -10.58
N ILE A 164 -0.03 -10.18 -9.77
CA ILE A 164 0.60 -11.49 -9.93
C ILE A 164 -0.44 -12.60 -9.76
N TRP A 165 -1.28 -12.50 -8.72
CA TRP A 165 -2.33 -13.48 -8.46
C TRP A 165 -3.36 -13.55 -9.59
N LEU A 166 -3.77 -12.38 -10.09
CA LEU A 166 -4.70 -12.29 -11.22
C LEU A 166 -4.10 -12.93 -12.48
N GLY A 167 -2.84 -12.61 -12.80
CA GLY A 167 -2.14 -13.14 -13.98
C GLY A 167 -1.94 -14.65 -13.91
N ASP A 168 -1.44 -15.16 -12.79
CA ASP A 168 -1.16 -16.59 -12.61
C ASP A 168 -2.43 -17.44 -12.75
N ASN A 169 -3.54 -17.04 -12.11
CA ASN A 169 -4.79 -17.81 -12.16
C ASN A 169 -5.56 -17.65 -13.49
N LEU A 170 -5.24 -16.63 -14.29
CA LEU A 170 -5.87 -16.41 -15.60
C LEU A 170 -5.23 -17.25 -16.70
N PHE A 171 -3.90 -17.30 -16.71
CA PHE A 171 -3.12 -17.84 -17.82
C PHE A 171 -2.55 -19.25 -17.58
N ASN A 172 -2.48 -19.72 -16.33
CA ASN A 172 -2.23 -21.13 -16.02
C ASN A 172 -3.53 -21.96 -16.00
#